data_AF-A0A3M1TD42-F1
#
_entry.id   AF-A0A3M1TD42-F1
#
_cell.length_a   1.000
_cell.length_b   1.000
_cell.length_c   1.000
_cell.angle_alpha   90.00
_cell.angle_beta   90.00
_cell.angle_gamma   90.00
#
_symmetry.space_group_name_H-M   'P 1'
#
loop_
_entity.id
_entity.type
_entity.pdbx_description
1 polymer ?
#
loop_
_entity_poly.entity_id
_entity_poly.type
_entity_poly.pdbx_seq_one_letter_code
_entity_poly.pdbx_strand_id
1 'polypeptide(L)'
;MSEKRDEGHPSGGPAAVDVAIDAMRHGDVIVAGPGAHGIALWLAEHFNRNFDAYDRAIDAVYDTTHVGGPLYHHILDGQHTLWGALHAVSGVSSSDSLLREAVEAGEHLLRDTFSVSGLNPLLTKDTFDAVASVGSHFGLTRAYLADALTLNGAEVIGGGLALAGVLLAGRRPGGEALAGLGGAYTVSALVSANPLLLGIAAASMAVAVHRSGAPDRRSILVAGGKGALVSGSALLASGLVGGPAWLGVSTAVLTGILVRSALRQPDAAAAWARQTATKARDLLGRARARVAALEIDLGLDGIRGGGRHG
;
A
#
# COMPACT_ATOMS: atom_id res chain seq x y z
N MET A 1 61.36 -4.63 12.89
CA MET A 1 60.08 -5.38 13.03
C MET A 1 59.09 -4.44 13.66
N SER A 2 58.18 -3.88 12.86
CA SER A 2 57.11 -2.99 13.33
C SER A 2 55.79 -3.66 13.01
N GLU A 3 55.07 -4.03 14.06
CA GLU A 3 53.81 -4.75 14.03
C GLU A 3 52.70 -3.72 13.78
N LYS A 4 52.21 -3.64 12.54
CA LYS A 4 51.03 -2.84 12.20
C LYS A 4 49.81 -3.50 12.83
N ARG A 5 49.25 -2.85 13.86
CA ARG A 5 47.93 -3.17 14.39
C ARG A 5 46.88 -2.83 13.34
N ASP A 6 46.13 -3.84 12.95
CA ASP A 6 44.98 -3.72 12.07
C ASP A 6 43.80 -3.21 12.92
N GLU A 7 43.46 -1.93 12.75
CA GLU A 7 42.30 -1.33 13.39
C GLU A 7 41.04 -1.79 12.66
N GLY A 8 40.42 -2.85 13.19
CA GLY A 8 39.13 -3.36 12.74
C GLY A 8 38.06 -2.29 12.75
N HIS A 9 37.70 -1.81 11.55
CA HIS A 9 36.49 -1.03 11.33
C HIS A 9 35.25 -1.91 11.65
N PRO A 10 34.35 -1.48 12.55
CA PRO A 10 33.10 -2.18 12.76
C PRO A 10 32.24 -2.02 11.49
N SER A 11 32.09 -3.12 10.74
CA SER A 11 31.24 -3.20 9.56
C SER A 11 29.75 -3.20 9.97
N GLY A 12 29.23 -2.02 10.31
CA GLY A 12 27.79 -1.78 10.51
C GLY A 12 26.92 -1.90 9.25
N GLY A 13 27.37 -2.61 8.23
CA GLY A 13 26.90 -2.51 6.84
C GLY A 13 25.75 -3.44 6.37
N PRO A 14 25.58 -4.68 6.86
CA PRO A 14 24.53 -5.58 6.33
C PRO A 14 23.20 -5.51 7.09
N ALA A 15 23.23 -5.50 8.43
CA ALA A 15 22.05 -5.73 9.25
C ALA A 15 21.02 -4.58 9.21
N ALA A 16 21.47 -3.32 9.17
CA ALA A 16 20.58 -2.17 9.10
C ALA A 16 19.84 -2.09 7.75
N VAL A 17 20.51 -2.45 6.65
CA VAL A 17 19.91 -2.48 5.31
C VAL A 17 18.91 -3.63 5.19
N ASP A 18 19.19 -4.79 5.80
CA ASP A 18 18.22 -5.89 5.90
C ASP A 18 16.95 -5.50 6.66
N VAL A 19 17.10 -4.84 7.80
CA VAL A 19 15.97 -4.34 8.60
C VAL A 19 15.16 -3.30 7.81
N ALA A 20 15.81 -2.38 7.10
CA ALA A 20 15.13 -1.38 6.29
C ALA A 20 14.36 -2.01 5.11
N ILE A 21 14.94 -2.98 4.40
CA ILE A 21 14.27 -3.71 3.30
C ILE A 21 13.08 -4.51 3.83
N ASP A 22 13.20 -5.14 4.99
CA ASP A 22 12.09 -5.86 5.62
C ASP A 22 10.99 -4.91 6.08
N ALA A 23 11.32 -3.78 6.69
CA ALA A 23 10.34 -2.76 7.07
C ALA A 23 9.59 -2.22 5.85
N MET A 24 10.27 -1.95 4.73
CA MET A 24 9.65 -1.46 3.50
C MET A 24 8.76 -2.51 2.83
N ARG A 25 9.10 -3.81 2.90
CA ARG A 25 8.22 -4.91 2.45
C ARG A 25 6.89 -4.99 3.18
N HIS A 26 6.83 -4.45 4.40
CA HIS A 26 5.63 -4.46 5.23
C HIS A 26 4.95 -3.09 5.30
N GLY A 27 5.63 -2.01 4.89
CA GLY A 27 5.08 -0.67 4.77
C GLY A 27 3.93 -0.57 3.78
N ASP A 28 3.92 -1.42 2.75
CA ASP A 28 2.83 -1.49 1.77
C ASP A 28 1.47 -1.76 2.40
N VAL A 29 1.39 -2.46 3.53
CA VAL A 29 0.12 -2.77 4.19
C VAL A 29 -0.50 -1.53 4.84
N ILE A 30 0.31 -0.51 5.14
CA ILE A 30 -0.16 0.81 5.59
C ILE A 30 -0.86 1.54 4.44
N VAL A 31 -0.35 1.38 3.21
CA VAL A 31 -0.78 2.13 2.02
C VAL A 31 -1.75 1.34 1.11
N ALA A 32 -1.87 0.03 1.32
CA ALA A 32 -2.82 -0.85 0.65
C ALA A 32 -4.04 -1.20 1.52
N GLY A 33 -4.04 -0.77 2.80
CA GLY A 33 -5.08 -1.09 3.78
C GLY A 33 -5.94 0.12 4.19
N PRO A 34 -6.81 -0.04 5.20
CA PRO A 34 -7.68 1.04 5.70
C PRO A 34 -6.96 2.32 6.12
N GLY A 35 -5.67 2.24 6.47
CA GLY A 35 -4.83 3.40 6.78
C GLY A 35 -4.57 4.32 5.58
N ALA A 36 -4.58 3.78 4.36
CA ALA A 36 -4.35 4.53 3.13
C ALA A 36 -5.45 5.56 2.89
N HIS A 37 -6.70 5.19 3.17
CA HIS A 37 -7.83 6.10 3.04
C HIS A 37 -7.72 7.30 3.99
N GLY A 38 -7.25 7.09 5.22
CA GLY A 38 -7.00 8.18 6.17
C GLY A 38 -5.91 9.15 5.69
N ILE A 39 -4.84 8.63 5.09
CA ILE A 39 -3.79 9.46 4.48
C ILE A 39 -4.35 10.23 3.27
N ALA A 40 -5.11 9.56 2.41
CA ALA A 40 -5.73 10.19 1.24
C ALA A 40 -6.72 11.31 1.64
N LEU A 41 -7.55 11.09 2.67
CA LEU A 41 -8.44 12.12 3.22
C LEU A 41 -7.65 13.32 3.76
N TRP A 42 -6.59 13.06 4.54
CA TRP A 42 -5.75 14.14 5.05
C TRP A 42 -5.09 14.93 3.92
N LEU A 43 -4.56 14.25 2.91
CA LEU A 43 -3.96 14.91 1.74
C LEU A 43 -5.00 15.72 0.97
N ALA A 44 -6.17 15.17 0.70
CA ALA A 44 -7.24 15.87 0.01
C ALA A 44 -7.66 17.12 0.79
N GLU A 45 -7.84 16.99 2.10
CA GLU A 45 -8.19 18.11 2.95
C GLU A 45 -7.14 19.22 2.92
N HIS A 46 -5.85 18.94 2.78
CA HIS A 46 -4.80 19.96 2.87
C HIS A 46 -4.34 20.50 1.51
N PHE A 47 -4.43 19.71 0.45
CA PHE A 47 -3.82 20.01 -0.84
C PHE A 47 -4.82 20.07 -2.00
N ASN A 48 -5.98 19.41 -1.91
CA ASN A 48 -7.02 19.48 -2.93
C ASN A 48 -8.13 20.44 -2.49
N ARG A 49 -7.98 21.72 -2.84
CA ARG A 49 -9.01 22.75 -2.68
C ARG A 49 -8.97 23.71 -3.86
N ASN A 50 -10.10 24.34 -4.16
CA ASN A 50 -10.19 25.41 -5.15
C ASN A 50 -9.79 26.75 -4.51
N PHE A 51 -8.76 27.38 -5.06
CA PHE A 51 -8.18 28.63 -4.58
C PHE A 51 -8.61 29.82 -5.44
N ASP A 52 -8.81 29.63 -6.74
CA ASP A 52 -9.02 30.73 -7.67
C ASP A 52 -10.03 30.47 -8.80
N ALA A 53 -10.02 31.34 -9.82
CA ALA A 53 -10.93 31.26 -10.96
C ALA A 53 -10.56 30.15 -11.95
N TYR A 54 -9.30 29.75 -12.03
CA TYR A 54 -8.86 28.65 -12.90
C TYR A 54 -9.32 27.32 -12.33
N ASP A 55 -9.20 27.15 -11.01
CA ASP A 55 -9.73 25.98 -10.32
C ASP A 55 -11.22 25.80 -10.56
N ARG A 56 -12.00 26.88 -10.39
CA ARG A 56 -13.44 26.86 -10.68
C ARG A 56 -13.77 26.62 -12.15
N ALA A 57 -12.88 26.98 -13.06
CA ALA A 57 -13.09 26.75 -14.48
C ALA A 57 -12.88 25.28 -14.84
N ILE A 58 -11.88 24.63 -14.24
CA ILE A 58 -11.62 23.19 -14.42
C ILE A 58 -12.73 22.36 -13.76
N ASP A 59 -13.22 22.75 -12.58
CA ASP A 59 -14.29 22.02 -11.88
C ASP A 59 -15.70 22.37 -12.37
N ALA A 60 -15.85 23.31 -13.30
CA ALA A 60 -17.16 23.91 -13.64
C ALA A 60 -18.23 22.89 -14.04
N VAL A 61 -17.85 21.85 -14.79
CA VAL A 61 -18.77 20.78 -15.18
C VAL A 61 -19.20 19.97 -13.97
N TYR A 62 -18.29 19.61 -13.06
CA TYR A 62 -18.63 18.90 -11.84
C TYR A 62 -19.51 19.75 -10.92
N ASP A 63 -19.14 21.01 -10.67
CA ASP A 63 -19.89 21.94 -9.82
C ASP A 63 -21.34 22.13 -10.30
N THR A 64 -21.53 22.12 -11.63
CA THR A 64 -22.86 22.29 -12.23
C THR A 64 -23.66 20.99 -12.26
N THR A 65 -23.04 19.89 -12.67
CA THR A 65 -23.74 18.65 -13.03
C THR A 65 -23.67 17.57 -11.96
N HIS A 66 -22.69 17.65 -11.07
CA HIS A 66 -22.31 16.63 -10.11
C HIS A 66 -22.03 15.26 -10.77
N VAL A 67 -21.58 15.26 -12.03
CA VAL A 67 -21.34 14.03 -12.81
C VAL A 67 -20.34 13.12 -12.09
N GLY A 68 -20.71 11.85 -11.93
CA GLY A 68 -19.85 10.87 -11.27
C GLY A 68 -19.69 11.03 -9.75
N GLY A 69 -20.15 12.13 -9.16
CA GLY A 69 -19.89 12.45 -7.77
C GLY A 69 -18.39 12.60 -7.45
N PRO A 70 -18.05 12.74 -6.16
CA PRO A 70 -16.67 13.00 -5.73
C PRO A 70 -15.67 11.92 -6.17
N LEU A 71 -16.12 10.68 -6.35
CA LEU A 71 -15.25 9.55 -6.67
C LEU A 71 -14.87 9.47 -8.14
N TYR A 72 -15.73 9.93 -9.06
CA TYR A 72 -15.53 9.68 -10.50
C TYR A 72 -15.43 10.96 -11.36
N HIS A 73 -15.70 12.15 -10.83
CA HIS A 73 -15.72 13.37 -11.65
C HIS A 73 -14.41 13.62 -12.40
N HIS A 74 -13.24 13.43 -11.74
CA HIS A 74 -11.91 13.48 -12.37
C HIS A 74 -11.71 12.57 -13.59
N ILE A 75 -12.59 11.60 -13.82
CA ILE A 75 -12.59 10.72 -14.99
C ILE A 75 -13.71 11.10 -15.98
N LEU A 76 -14.86 11.53 -15.46
CA LEU A 76 -16.12 11.57 -16.21
C LEU A 76 -16.52 12.95 -16.75
N ASP A 77 -16.07 14.05 -16.15
CA ASP A 77 -16.44 15.40 -16.63
C ASP A 77 -15.64 15.87 -17.85
N GLY A 78 -14.51 15.22 -18.13
CA GLY A 78 -13.61 15.52 -19.25
C GLY A 78 -12.68 16.72 -19.02
N GLN A 79 -12.82 17.46 -17.92
CA GLN A 79 -12.00 18.64 -17.62
C GLN A 79 -10.72 18.30 -16.85
N HIS A 80 -10.64 17.16 -16.15
CA HIS A 80 -9.41 16.72 -15.46
C HIS A 80 -8.46 15.89 -16.35
N THR A 81 -8.60 15.98 -17.67
CA THR A 81 -7.57 15.49 -18.60
C THR A 81 -6.56 16.59 -18.89
N LEU A 82 -5.34 16.26 -19.35
CA LEU A 82 -4.34 17.29 -19.71
C LEU A 82 -4.91 18.31 -20.70
N TRP A 83 -5.62 17.82 -21.73
CA TRP A 83 -6.25 18.69 -22.72
C TRP A 83 -7.53 19.36 -22.23
N GLY A 84 -8.32 18.65 -21.43
CA GLY A 84 -9.53 19.20 -20.81
C GLY A 84 -9.22 20.38 -19.90
N ALA A 85 -8.21 20.26 -19.05
CA ALA A 85 -7.80 21.29 -18.10
C ALA A 85 -7.27 22.50 -18.85
N LEU A 86 -6.38 22.30 -19.83
CA LEU A 86 -5.87 23.38 -20.70
C LEU A 86 -6.99 24.10 -21.45
N HIS A 87 -8.01 23.36 -21.92
CA HIS A 87 -9.16 23.98 -22.57
C HIS A 87 -10.02 24.76 -21.57
N ALA A 88 -10.23 24.23 -20.37
CA ALA A 88 -11.05 24.84 -19.34
C ALA A 88 -10.47 26.15 -18.81
N VAL A 89 -9.14 26.22 -18.64
CA VAL A 89 -8.47 27.45 -18.19
C VAL A 89 -8.34 28.50 -19.30
N SER A 90 -8.57 28.12 -20.56
CA SER A 90 -8.35 29.00 -21.70
C SER A 90 -9.31 30.18 -21.66
N GLY A 91 -8.76 31.39 -21.64
CA GLY A 91 -9.56 32.61 -21.63
C GLY A 91 -10.26 32.91 -20.30
N VAL A 92 -9.86 32.26 -19.19
CA VAL A 92 -10.30 32.64 -17.84
C VAL A 92 -9.97 34.11 -17.54
N SER A 93 -8.83 34.61 -18.05
CA SER A 93 -8.44 36.01 -17.99
C SER A 93 -7.94 36.51 -19.34
N SER A 94 -8.42 37.68 -19.76
CA SER A 94 -8.08 38.29 -21.06
C SER A 94 -6.63 38.77 -21.17
N SER A 95 -5.91 38.86 -20.05
CA SER A 95 -4.51 39.28 -20.01
C SER A 95 -3.52 38.12 -19.91
N ASP A 96 -4.01 36.87 -19.92
CA ASP A 96 -3.17 35.72 -19.69
C ASP A 96 -2.31 35.35 -20.90
N SER A 97 -1.14 34.82 -20.60
CA SER A 97 -0.32 34.13 -21.58
C SER A 97 -0.64 32.64 -21.57
N LEU A 98 -0.40 31.96 -22.70
CA LEU A 98 -0.53 30.49 -22.80
C LEU A 98 0.31 29.75 -21.74
N LEU A 99 1.46 30.31 -21.35
CA LEU A 99 2.30 29.72 -20.29
C LEU A 99 1.60 29.81 -18.92
N ARG A 100 0.90 30.90 -18.63
CA ARG A 100 0.14 31.04 -17.38
C ARG A 100 -0.98 30.00 -17.32
N GLU A 101 -1.77 29.89 -18.39
CA GLU A 101 -2.82 28.88 -18.52
C GLU A 101 -2.27 27.46 -18.31
N ALA A 102 -1.14 27.14 -18.94
CA ALA A 102 -0.51 25.83 -18.79
C ALA A 102 -0.01 25.54 -17.36
N VAL A 103 0.51 26.56 -16.67
CA VAL A 103 0.93 26.43 -15.26
C VAL A 103 -0.28 26.21 -14.37
N GLU A 104 -1.36 26.98 -14.54
CA GLU A 104 -2.58 26.84 -13.72
C GLU A 104 -3.25 25.48 -13.91
N ALA A 105 -3.38 25.02 -15.15
CA ALA A 105 -3.87 23.69 -15.45
C ALA A 105 -2.98 22.60 -14.82
N GLY A 106 -1.65 22.75 -14.93
CA GLY A 106 -0.70 21.81 -14.34
C GLY A 106 -0.75 21.77 -12.81
N GLU A 107 -0.84 22.94 -12.17
CA GLU A 107 -0.95 23.04 -10.71
C GLU A 107 -2.26 22.44 -10.20
N HIS A 108 -3.38 22.68 -10.88
CA HIS A 108 -4.66 22.07 -10.53
C HIS A 108 -4.62 20.55 -10.65
N LEU A 109 -4.16 20.01 -11.79
CA LEU A 109 -4.02 18.55 -11.97
C LEU A 109 -3.06 17.92 -10.92
N LEU A 110 -2.01 18.64 -10.53
CA LEU A 110 -1.14 18.19 -9.45
C LEU A 110 -1.89 18.12 -8.10
N ARG A 111 -2.76 19.09 -7.81
CA ARG A 111 -3.62 19.07 -6.62
C ARG A 111 -4.64 17.93 -6.66
N ASP A 112 -5.21 17.61 -7.82
CA ASP A 112 -6.13 16.49 -7.98
C ASP A 112 -5.48 15.13 -7.72
N THR A 113 -4.18 15.02 -7.96
CA THR A 113 -3.39 13.84 -7.54
C THR A 113 -3.45 13.66 -6.02
N PHE A 114 -3.68 14.70 -5.22
CA PHE A 114 -3.85 14.59 -3.77
C PHE A 114 -5.31 14.39 -3.32
N SER A 115 -6.26 14.24 -4.25
CA SER A 115 -7.63 13.84 -3.93
C SER A 115 -7.71 12.39 -3.44
N VAL A 116 -8.88 11.99 -2.93
CA VAL A 116 -9.15 10.58 -2.60
C VAL A 116 -9.31 9.74 -3.85
N SER A 117 -9.97 10.27 -4.88
CA SER A 117 -10.22 9.61 -6.18
C SER A 117 -8.98 9.51 -7.06
N GLY A 118 -7.93 10.27 -6.74
CA GLY A 118 -6.73 10.39 -7.56
C GLY A 118 -6.98 11.07 -8.92
N LEU A 119 -5.97 11.05 -9.76
CA LEU A 119 -6.01 11.60 -11.11
C LEU A 119 -5.29 10.69 -12.09
N ASN A 120 -5.82 10.59 -13.32
CA ASN A 120 -5.02 10.23 -14.47
C ASN A 120 -5.32 11.19 -15.63
N PRO A 121 -4.42 12.15 -15.91
CA PRO A 121 -4.69 13.20 -16.89
C PRO A 121 -4.71 12.68 -18.34
N LEU A 122 -4.38 11.41 -18.57
CA LEU A 122 -4.42 10.77 -19.88
C LEU A 122 -5.70 9.95 -20.10
N LEU A 123 -6.50 9.75 -19.05
CA LEU A 123 -7.69 8.91 -19.10
C LEU A 123 -8.92 9.75 -19.47
N THR A 124 -9.56 9.44 -20.59
CA THR A 124 -10.85 10.03 -20.94
C THR A 124 -12.01 9.17 -20.44
N LYS A 125 -13.19 9.77 -20.29
CA LYS A 125 -14.44 9.05 -19.99
C LYS A 125 -14.66 7.85 -20.91
N ASP A 126 -14.53 8.05 -22.22
CA ASP A 126 -14.80 6.97 -23.19
C ASP A 126 -13.79 5.83 -23.06
N THR A 127 -12.53 6.16 -22.79
CA THR A 127 -11.48 5.16 -22.52
C THR A 127 -11.81 4.39 -21.24
N PHE A 128 -12.19 5.09 -20.17
CA PHE A 128 -12.59 4.47 -18.92
C PHE A 128 -13.81 3.56 -19.09
N ASP A 129 -14.84 4.02 -19.80
CA ASP A 129 -16.05 3.25 -20.05
C ASP A 129 -15.76 1.99 -20.88
N ALA A 130 -14.87 2.07 -21.86
CA ALA A 130 -14.42 0.93 -22.64
C ALA A 130 -13.64 -0.09 -21.78
N VAL A 131 -12.69 0.38 -20.95
CA VAL A 131 -11.92 -0.47 -20.05
C VAL A 131 -12.83 -1.08 -18.98
N ALA A 132 -13.78 -0.31 -18.43
CA ALA A 132 -14.77 -0.78 -17.47
C ALA A 132 -15.68 -1.86 -18.05
N SER A 133 -16.12 -1.70 -19.30
CA SER A 133 -16.89 -2.71 -20.03
C SER A 133 -16.10 -4.01 -20.14
N VAL A 134 -14.85 -3.95 -20.60
CA VAL A 134 -13.99 -5.15 -20.71
C VAL A 134 -13.71 -5.77 -19.35
N GLY A 135 -13.33 -4.96 -18.36
CA GLY A 135 -13.00 -5.41 -17.01
C GLY A 135 -14.18 -6.08 -16.29
N SER A 136 -15.41 -5.66 -16.58
CA SER A 136 -16.62 -6.28 -16.01
C SER A 136 -16.75 -7.76 -16.39
N HIS A 137 -16.27 -8.18 -17.57
CA HIS A 137 -16.24 -9.60 -17.97
C HIS A 137 -15.28 -10.44 -17.10
N PHE A 138 -14.33 -9.80 -16.41
CA PHE A 138 -13.41 -10.43 -15.47
C PHE A 138 -13.84 -10.24 -14.01
N GLY A 139 -15.04 -9.69 -13.76
CA GLY A 139 -15.54 -9.42 -12.42
C GLY A 139 -14.93 -8.19 -11.74
N LEU A 140 -14.22 -7.34 -12.50
CA LEU A 140 -13.69 -6.08 -11.97
C LEU A 140 -14.80 -5.04 -11.87
N THR A 141 -14.89 -4.37 -10.72
CA THR A 141 -15.86 -3.29 -10.52
C THR A 141 -15.35 -2.00 -11.14
N ARG A 142 -16.27 -1.09 -11.48
CA ARG A 142 -15.91 0.27 -11.91
C ARG A 142 -15.08 1.01 -10.87
N ALA A 143 -15.38 0.84 -9.59
CA ALA A 143 -14.62 1.47 -8.50
C ALA A 143 -13.17 0.97 -8.48
N TYR A 144 -12.97 -0.35 -8.52
CA TYR A 144 -11.62 -0.92 -8.57
C TYR A 144 -10.85 -0.44 -9.81
N LEU A 145 -11.51 -0.35 -10.96
CA LEU A 145 -10.86 0.14 -12.18
C LEU A 145 -10.57 1.63 -12.15
N ALA A 146 -11.39 2.43 -11.47
CA ALA A 146 -11.09 3.85 -11.26
C ALA A 146 -9.80 3.96 -10.45
N ASP A 147 -9.74 3.31 -9.28
CA ASP A 147 -8.53 3.28 -8.45
C ASP A 147 -7.31 2.77 -9.25
N ALA A 148 -7.45 1.65 -9.97
CA ALA A 148 -6.38 1.04 -10.78
C ALA A 148 -5.87 1.90 -11.93
N LEU A 149 -6.65 2.88 -12.37
CA LEU A 149 -6.33 3.73 -13.51
C LEU A 149 -6.04 5.17 -13.10
N THR A 150 -6.23 5.54 -11.84
CA THR A 150 -5.89 6.84 -11.28
C THR A 150 -4.70 6.73 -10.36
N LEU A 151 -4.03 7.86 -10.10
CA LEU A 151 -2.99 7.94 -9.09
C LEU A 151 -3.38 8.96 -8.04
N ASN A 152 -3.40 8.55 -6.76
CA ASN A 152 -3.64 9.44 -5.63
C ASN A 152 -2.38 9.67 -4.77
N GLY A 153 -2.47 10.61 -3.83
CA GLY A 153 -1.33 11.03 -3.04
C GLY A 153 -0.82 9.93 -2.08
N ALA A 154 -1.72 9.09 -1.56
CA ALA A 154 -1.32 7.95 -0.75
C ALA A 154 -0.51 6.95 -1.60
N GLU A 155 -0.93 6.71 -2.83
CA GLU A 155 -0.22 5.84 -3.77
C GLU A 155 1.13 6.39 -4.19
N VAL A 156 1.27 7.72 -4.36
CA VAL A 156 2.56 8.38 -4.60
C VAL A 156 3.51 8.16 -3.41
N ILE A 157 3.03 8.32 -2.17
CA ILE A 157 3.84 8.08 -0.97
C ILE A 157 4.25 6.61 -0.88
N GLY A 158 3.30 5.69 -1.03
CA GLY A 158 3.56 4.24 -1.01
C GLY A 158 4.52 3.80 -2.11
N GLY A 159 4.29 4.28 -3.33
CA GLY A 159 5.18 4.06 -4.47
C GLY A 159 6.58 4.61 -4.23
N GLY A 160 6.71 5.79 -3.64
CA GLY A 160 8.00 6.37 -3.26
C GLY A 160 8.78 5.49 -2.28
N LEU A 161 8.13 5.00 -1.23
CA LEU A 161 8.72 4.06 -0.25
C LEU A 161 9.10 2.74 -0.93
N ALA A 162 8.22 2.20 -1.77
CA ALA A 162 8.45 0.96 -2.50
C ALA A 162 9.67 1.08 -3.44
N LEU A 163 9.76 2.20 -4.18
CA LEU A 163 10.88 2.51 -5.06
C LEU A 163 12.19 2.62 -4.26
N ALA A 164 12.19 3.31 -3.13
CA ALA A 164 13.36 3.36 -2.25
C ALA A 164 13.81 1.95 -1.83
N GLY A 165 12.87 1.08 -1.46
CA GLY A 165 13.14 -0.32 -1.13
C GLY A 165 13.79 -1.08 -2.29
N VAL A 166 13.29 -0.89 -3.52
CA VAL A 166 13.84 -1.49 -4.74
C VAL A 166 15.25 -0.97 -5.02
N LEU A 167 15.49 0.34 -4.87
CA LEU A 167 16.81 0.93 -5.06
C LEU A 167 17.82 0.40 -4.04
N LEU A 168 17.43 0.21 -2.78
CA LEU A 168 18.29 -0.40 -1.76
C LEU A 168 18.58 -1.87 -2.06
N ALA A 169 17.55 -2.66 -2.38
CA ALA A 169 17.70 -4.07 -2.73
C ALA A 169 18.54 -4.26 -4.00
N GLY A 170 18.41 -3.34 -4.95
CA GLY A 170 19.18 -3.33 -6.19
C GLY A 170 20.68 -3.09 -6.02
N ARG A 171 21.16 -2.72 -4.83
CA ARG A 171 22.60 -2.65 -4.52
C ARG A 171 23.19 -4.03 -4.19
N ARG A 172 22.35 -5.04 -3.95
CA ARG A 172 22.82 -6.38 -3.60
C ARG A 172 23.21 -7.17 -4.85
N PRO A 173 24.25 -8.01 -4.76
CA PRO A 173 24.51 -8.99 -5.80
C PRO A 173 23.37 -10.01 -5.83
N GLY A 174 23.01 -10.46 -7.03
CA GLY A 174 21.91 -11.39 -7.26
C GLY A 174 20.54 -10.71 -7.35
N GLY A 175 19.71 -11.15 -8.31
CA GLY A 175 18.39 -10.58 -8.55
C GLY A 175 17.34 -10.96 -7.49
N GLU A 176 17.64 -11.86 -6.56
CA GLU A 176 16.62 -12.46 -5.66
C GLU A 176 15.97 -11.45 -4.70
N ALA A 177 16.75 -10.48 -4.19
CA ALA A 177 16.20 -9.46 -3.31
C ALA A 177 15.20 -8.56 -4.06
N LEU A 178 15.54 -8.17 -5.30
CA LEU A 178 14.66 -7.43 -6.19
C LEU A 178 13.43 -8.26 -6.55
N ALA A 179 13.61 -9.52 -6.97
CA ALA A 179 12.51 -10.41 -7.31
C ALA A 179 11.54 -10.56 -6.13
N GLY A 180 12.07 -10.80 -4.92
CA GLY A 180 11.24 -10.90 -3.74
C GLY A 180 10.50 -9.61 -3.39
N LEU A 181 11.00 -8.42 -3.77
CA LEU A 181 10.25 -7.17 -3.65
C LEU A 181 9.19 -7.06 -4.74
N GLY A 182 9.57 -7.29 -6.00
CA GLY A 182 8.63 -7.26 -7.13
C GLY A 182 7.45 -8.21 -6.94
N GLY A 183 7.68 -9.42 -6.42
CA GLY A 183 6.59 -10.35 -6.09
C GLY A 183 5.70 -9.86 -4.95
N ALA A 184 6.28 -9.29 -3.88
CA ALA A 184 5.52 -8.72 -2.78
C ALA A 184 4.66 -7.53 -3.25
N TYR A 185 5.27 -6.60 -3.99
CA TYR A 185 4.64 -5.39 -4.50
C TYR A 185 3.60 -5.67 -5.57
N THR A 186 3.75 -6.75 -6.36
CA THR A 186 2.71 -7.17 -7.31
C THR A 186 1.42 -7.50 -6.57
N VAL A 187 1.50 -8.27 -5.47
CA VAL A 187 0.32 -8.62 -4.68
C VAL A 187 -0.26 -7.38 -4.00
N SER A 188 0.60 -6.55 -3.40
CA SER A 188 0.17 -5.29 -2.78
C SER A 188 -0.56 -4.39 -3.78
N ALA A 189 0.00 -4.19 -4.97
CA ALA A 189 -0.56 -3.34 -6.02
C ALA A 189 -1.89 -3.86 -6.57
N LEU A 190 -2.04 -5.18 -6.71
CA LEU A 190 -3.30 -5.77 -7.14
C LEU A 190 -4.38 -5.65 -6.07
N VAL A 191 -4.04 -5.85 -4.80
CA VAL A 191 -5.01 -5.70 -3.70
C VAL A 191 -5.43 -4.25 -3.52
N SER A 192 -4.49 -3.30 -3.66
CA SER A 192 -4.74 -1.88 -3.47
C SER A 192 -5.17 -1.14 -4.73
N ALA A 193 -5.25 -1.83 -5.88
CA ALA A 193 -5.42 -1.21 -7.18
C ALA A 193 -4.43 -0.05 -7.44
N ASN A 194 -3.16 -0.17 -7.03
CA ASN A 194 -2.18 0.93 -7.14
C ASN A 194 -1.33 0.81 -8.42
N PRO A 195 -1.54 1.66 -9.44
CA PRO A 195 -0.82 1.55 -10.71
C PRO A 195 0.68 1.88 -10.60
N LEU A 196 1.06 2.83 -9.74
CA LEU A 196 2.46 3.19 -9.55
C LEU A 196 3.26 2.04 -8.91
N LEU A 197 2.69 1.43 -7.87
CA LEU A 197 3.30 0.28 -7.20
C LEU A 197 3.40 -0.92 -8.14
N LEU A 198 2.41 -1.14 -9.00
CA LEU A 198 2.45 -2.19 -10.03
C LEU A 198 3.60 -1.95 -11.02
N GLY A 199 3.79 -0.71 -11.47
CA GLY A 199 4.91 -0.33 -12.34
C GLY A 199 6.27 -0.59 -11.68
N ILE A 200 6.43 -0.24 -10.41
CA ILE A 200 7.64 -0.51 -9.62
C ILE A 200 7.86 -2.01 -9.46
N ALA A 201 6.80 -2.78 -9.19
CA ALA A 201 6.85 -4.23 -9.05
C ALA A 201 7.35 -4.90 -10.34
N ALA A 202 6.77 -4.51 -11.49
CA ALA A 202 7.15 -5.00 -12.80
C ALA A 202 8.60 -4.64 -13.16
N ALA A 203 9.01 -3.39 -12.94
CA ALA A 203 10.39 -2.95 -13.17
C ALA A 203 11.38 -3.71 -12.27
N SER A 204 11.06 -3.89 -10.99
CA SER A 204 11.88 -4.65 -10.05
C SER A 204 12.09 -6.10 -10.52
N MET A 205 11.01 -6.76 -10.97
CA MET A 205 11.10 -8.12 -11.49
C MET A 205 11.87 -8.20 -12.82
N ALA A 206 11.64 -7.25 -13.73
CA ALA A 206 12.36 -7.19 -15.00
C ALA A 206 13.86 -7.01 -14.79
N VAL A 207 14.26 -6.10 -13.90
CA VAL A 207 15.67 -5.88 -13.54
C VAL A 207 16.25 -7.11 -12.84
N ALA A 208 15.49 -7.78 -11.96
CA ALA A 208 15.93 -9.02 -11.32
C ALA A 208 16.24 -10.12 -12.33
N VAL A 209 15.34 -10.32 -13.31
CA VAL A 209 15.52 -11.31 -14.39
C VAL A 209 16.70 -10.92 -15.29
N HIS A 210 16.82 -9.64 -15.66
CA HIS A 210 17.92 -9.18 -16.52
C HIS A 210 19.29 -9.35 -15.87
N ARG A 211 19.39 -9.14 -14.55
CA ARG A 211 20.63 -9.34 -13.78
C ARG A 211 20.94 -10.80 -13.48
N SER A 212 19.96 -11.70 -13.63
CA SER A 212 20.17 -13.13 -13.46
C SER A 212 20.67 -13.77 -14.75
N GLY A 213 21.69 -14.61 -14.65
CA GLY A 213 22.06 -15.50 -15.75
C GLY A 213 20.93 -16.49 -16.06
N ALA A 214 20.92 -17.08 -17.25
CA ALA A 214 19.95 -18.13 -17.62
C ALA A 214 19.78 -19.26 -16.58
N PRO A 215 20.83 -19.83 -15.96
CA PRO A 215 20.68 -20.87 -14.93
C PRO A 215 20.00 -20.38 -13.64
N ASP A 216 20.01 -19.07 -13.36
CA ASP A 216 19.50 -18.50 -12.10
C ASP A 216 18.05 -18.02 -12.18
N ARG A 217 17.42 -18.04 -13.37
CA ARG A 217 16.04 -17.55 -13.55
C ARG A 217 15.02 -18.28 -12.66
N ARG A 218 15.24 -19.56 -12.39
CA ARG A 218 14.37 -20.32 -11.48
C ARG A 218 14.44 -19.78 -10.06
N SER A 219 15.62 -19.39 -9.56
CA SER A 219 15.75 -18.86 -8.21
C SER A 219 15.12 -17.47 -8.10
N ILE A 220 15.21 -16.65 -9.16
CA ILE A 220 14.50 -15.37 -9.28
C ILE A 220 12.98 -15.57 -9.18
N LEU A 221 12.41 -16.49 -9.96
CA LEU A 221 10.96 -16.76 -9.92
C LEU A 221 10.52 -17.30 -8.55
N VAL A 222 11.32 -18.18 -7.93
CA VAL A 222 11.05 -18.67 -6.57
C VAL A 222 11.12 -17.54 -5.54
N ALA A 223 12.11 -16.66 -5.64
CA ALA A 223 12.23 -15.50 -4.75
C ALA A 223 11.03 -14.55 -4.91
N GLY A 224 10.60 -14.29 -6.14
CA GLY A 224 9.36 -13.56 -6.44
C GLY A 224 8.13 -14.21 -5.84
N GLY A 225 7.93 -15.51 -6.06
CA GLY A 225 6.82 -16.26 -5.48
C GLY A 225 6.80 -16.25 -3.95
N LYS A 226 7.98 -16.36 -3.29
CA LYS A 226 8.09 -16.21 -1.84
C LYS A 226 7.70 -14.80 -1.38
N GLY A 227 8.12 -13.76 -2.11
CA GLY A 227 7.71 -12.39 -1.86
C GLY A 227 6.19 -12.21 -1.92
N ALA A 228 5.58 -12.73 -2.97
CA ALA A 228 4.13 -12.71 -3.17
C ALA A 228 3.39 -13.43 -2.03
N LEU A 229 3.84 -14.63 -1.64
CA LEU A 229 3.24 -15.39 -0.52
C LEU A 229 3.32 -14.64 0.80
N VAL A 230 4.46 -13.99 1.10
CA VAL A 230 4.64 -13.20 2.33
C VAL A 230 3.68 -12.00 2.35
N SER A 231 3.62 -11.22 1.26
CA SER A 231 2.74 -10.05 1.19
C SER A 231 1.26 -10.46 1.22
N GLY A 232 0.85 -11.43 0.40
CA GLY A 232 -0.52 -11.92 0.35
C GLY A 232 -1.02 -12.46 1.69
N SER A 233 -0.16 -13.21 2.41
CA SER A 233 -0.50 -13.69 3.76
C SER A 233 -0.65 -12.53 4.76
N ALA A 234 0.25 -11.55 4.71
CA ALA A 234 0.19 -10.38 5.58
C ALA A 234 -1.07 -9.53 5.36
N LEU A 235 -1.42 -9.28 4.09
CA LEU A 235 -2.64 -8.56 3.70
C LEU A 235 -3.90 -9.33 4.12
N LEU A 236 -3.96 -10.64 3.87
CA LEU A 236 -5.07 -11.48 4.28
C LEU A 236 -5.27 -11.46 5.79
N ALA A 237 -4.21 -11.64 6.57
CA ALA A 237 -4.29 -11.63 8.03
C ALA A 237 -4.72 -10.26 8.57
N SER A 238 -4.18 -9.17 8.02
CA SER A 238 -4.58 -7.81 8.37
C SER A 238 -6.07 -7.57 8.11
N GLY A 239 -6.57 -8.00 6.95
CA GLY A 239 -7.98 -7.87 6.58
C GLY A 239 -8.92 -8.68 7.48
N LEU A 240 -8.48 -9.85 7.97
CA LEU A 240 -9.28 -10.70 8.85
C LEU A 240 -9.36 -10.20 10.30
N VAL A 241 -8.31 -9.53 10.81
CA VAL A 241 -8.31 -9.03 12.20
C VAL A 241 -9.25 -7.83 12.36
N GLY A 242 -9.35 -6.98 11.34
CA GLY A 242 -10.12 -5.74 11.42
C GLY A 242 -9.63 -4.77 12.51
N GLY A 243 -10.46 -3.81 12.89
CA GLY A 243 -10.16 -2.84 13.94
C GLY A 243 -9.32 -1.63 13.48
N PRO A 244 -8.72 -0.88 14.41
CA PRO A 244 -7.91 0.28 14.09
C PRO A 244 -6.70 -0.06 13.21
N ALA A 245 -6.26 0.88 12.37
CA ALA A 245 -5.19 0.66 11.40
C ALA A 245 -3.91 0.06 11.99
N TRP A 246 -3.53 0.47 13.20
CA TRP A 246 -2.32 -0.04 13.87
C TRP A 246 -2.40 -1.55 14.18
N LEU A 247 -3.58 -2.11 14.45
CA LEU A 247 -3.76 -3.56 14.65
C LEU A 247 -3.55 -4.33 13.35
N GLY A 248 -4.11 -3.82 12.24
CA GLY A 248 -3.90 -4.40 10.92
C GLY A 248 -2.41 -4.41 10.53
N VAL A 249 -1.73 -3.27 10.70
CA VAL A 249 -0.28 -3.14 10.45
C VAL A 249 0.53 -4.09 11.32
N SER A 250 0.25 -4.16 12.63
CA SER A 250 0.96 -5.07 13.55
C SER A 250 0.77 -6.53 13.13
N THR A 251 -0.46 -6.91 12.78
CA THR A 251 -0.82 -8.26 12.33
C THR A 251 -0.10 -8.61 11.02
N ALA A 252 -0.08 -7.69 10.06
CA ALA A 252 0.61 -7.86 8.79
C ALA A 252 2.11 -8.07 8.96
N VAL A 253 2.76 -7.21 9.76
CA VAL A 253 4.20 -7.33 10.05
C VAL A 253 4.51 -8.68 10.70
N LEU A 254 3.77 -9.04 11.75
CA LEU A 254 3.95 -10.32 12.44
C LEU A 254 3.75 -11.50 11.47
N THR A 255 2.65 -11.51 10.71
CA THR A 255 2.35 -12.57 9.74
C THR A 255 3.44 -12.67 8.68
N GLY A 256 3.90 -11.54 8.15
CA GLY A 256 4.97 -11.48 7.16
C GLY A 256 6.28 -12.08 7.69
N ILE A 257 6.66 -11.75 8.92
CA ILE A 257 7.83 -12.32 9.59
C ILE A 257 7.67 -13.84 9.74
N LEU A 258 6.51 -14.31 10.21
CA LEU A 258 6.24 -15.73 10.44
C LEU A 258 6.27 -16.56 9.16
N VAL A 259 5.56 -16.11 8.13
CA VAL A 259 5.52 -16.78 6.82
C VAL A 259 6.91 -16.80 6.20
N ARG A 260 7.64 -15.68 6.26
CA ARG A 260 9.02 -15.63 5.75
C ARG A 260 9.95 -16.56 6.50
N SER A 261 9.83 -16.63 7.83
CA SER A 261 10.59 -17.56 8.66
C SER A 261 10.30 -19.01 8.27
N ALA A 262 9.02 -19.37 8.10
CA ALA A 262 8.60 -20.70 7.67
C ALA A 262 9.10 -21.06 6.26
N LEU A 263 9.14 -20.10 5.32
CA LEU A 263 9.66 -20.30 3.96
C LEU A 263 11.20 -20.43 3.89
N ARG A 264 11.92 -20.02 4.94
CA ARG A 264 13.39 -20.15 5.05
C ARG A 264 13.79 -21.39 5.86
N GLN A 265 13.12 -21.64 6.98
CA GLN A 265 13.45 -22.68 7.95
C GLN A 265 12.16 -23.29 8.51
N PRO A 266 11.49 -24.20 7.78
CA PRO A 266 10.17 -24.71 8.15
C PRO A 266 10.16 -25.40 9.51
N ASP A 267 11.19 -26.20 9.82
CA ASP A 267 11.28 -26.94 11.08
C ASP A 267 11.44 -26.02 12.30
N ALA A 268 12.30 -25.00 12.17
CA ALA A 268 12.53 -24.01 13.22
C ALA A 268 11.28 -23.14 13.45
N ALA A 269 10.59 -22.73 12.37
CA ALA A 269 9.35 -21.98 12.45
C ALA A 269 8.24 -22.80 13.13
N ALA A 270 8.10 -24.09 12.80
CA ALA A 270 7.15 -24.98 13.44
C ALA A 270 7.44 -25.18 14.94
N ALA A 271 8.72 -25.32 15.31
CA ALA A 271 9.13 -25.42 16.71
C ALA A 271 8.81 -24.14 17.50
N TRP A 272 9.15 -22.97 16.94
CA TRP A 272 8.83 -21.67 17.53
C TRP A 272 7.32 -21.47 17.70
N ALA A 273 6.52 -21.79 16.68
CA ALA A 273 5.07 -21.65 16.71
C ALA A 273 4.44 -22.50 17.83
N ARG A 274 4.87 -23.77 17.98
CA ARG A 274 4.44 -24.65 19.08
C ARG A 274 4.81 -24.09 20.45
N GLN A 275 6.02 -23.54 20.59
CA GLN A 275 6.48 -22.95 21.84
C GLN A 275 5.65 -21.70 22.20
N THR A 276 5.41 -20.81 21.24
CA THR A 276 4.61 -19.59 21.44
C THR A 276 3.16 -19.92 21.77
N ALA A 277 2.55 -20.86 21.07
CA ALA A 277 1.18 -21.32 21.35
C ALA A 277 1.04 -21.89 22.77
N THR A 278 2.05 -22.63 23.22
CA THR A 278 2.10 -23.17 24.60
C THR A 278 2.17 -22.02 25.62
N LYS A 279 3.09 -21.07 25.45
CA LYS A 279 3.21 -19.90 26.34
C LYS A 279 1.94 -19.05 26.39
N ALA A 280 1.29 -18.84 25.25
CA ALA A 280 0.05 -18.07 25.16
C ALA A 280 -1.11 -18.77 25.89
N ARG A 281 -1.26 -20.08 25.70
CA ARG A 281 -2.25 -20.89 26.43
C ARG A 281 -2.00 -20.84 27.94
N ASP A 282 -0.75 -20.94 28.37
CA ASP A 282 -0.40 -20.86 29.80
C ASP A 282 -0.70 -19.46 30.38
N LEU A 283 -0.45 -18.41 29.61
CA LEU A 283 -0.78 -17.03 30.01
C LEU A 283 -2.29 -16.82 30.12
N LEU A 284 -3.08 -17.29 29.14
CA LEU A 284 -4.54 -17.24 29.18
C LEU A 284 -5.12 -18.07 30.33
N GLY A 285 -4.54 -19.23 30.61
CA GLY A 285 -4.90 -20.06 31.77
C GLY A 285 -4.70 -19.32 33.09
N ARG A 286 -3.54 -18.66 33.26
CA ARG A 286 -3.26 -17.82 34.44
C ARG A 286 -4.18 -16.62 34.54
N ALA A 287 -4.48 -15.95 33.43
CA ALA A 287 -5.42 -14.83 33.41
C ALA A 287 -6.84 -15.26 33.83
N ARG A 288 -7.35 -16.38 33.27
CA ARG A 288 -8.65 -16.93 33.65
C ARG A 288 -8.70 -17.34 35.13
N ALA A 289 -7.66 -17.97 35.64
CA ALA A 289 -7.57 -18.34 37.06
C ALA A 289 -7.60 -17.11 37.97
N ARG A 290 -6.92 -16.01 37.58
CA ARG A 290 -6.96 -14.74 38.33
C ARG A 290 -8.33 -14.08 38.29
N VAL A 291 -9.00 -14.08 37.14
CA VAL A 291 -10.37 -13.55 37.03
C VAL A 291 -11.34 -14.35 37.91
N ALA A 292 -11.25 -15.69 37.89
CA ALA A 292 -12.08 -16.54 38.73
C ALA A 292 -11.83 -16.29 40.24
N ALA A 293 -10.56 -16.13 40.65
CA ALA A 293 -10.24 -15.78 42.03
C ALA A 293 -10.80 -14.40 42.44
N LEU A 294 -10.74 -13.42 41.54
CA LEU A 294 -11.34 -12.09 41.78
C LEU A 294 -12.87 -12.13 41.83
N GLU A 295 -13.54 -12.96 41.02
CA GLU A 295 -15.00 -13.15 41.10
C GLU A 295 -15.40 -13.67 42.50
N ILE A 296 -14.64 -14.64 43.05
CA ILE A 296 -14.82 -15.21 44.38
C ILE A 296 -14.59 -14.18 45.48
N ASP A 297 -13.47 -13.45 45.43
CA ASP A 297 -13.13 -12.45 46.43
C ASP A 297 -14.12 -11.27 46.46
N LEU A 298 -14.76 -10.95 45.31
CA LEU A 298 -15.77 -9.91 45.20
C LEU A 298 -17.19 -10.40 45.52
N GLY A 299 -17.38 -11.69 45.83
CA GLY A 299 -18.69 -12.27 46.17
C GLY A 299 -19.68 -12.28 45.00
N LEU A 300 -19.20 -12.24 43.75
CA LEU A 300 -20.05 -12.20 42.55
C LEU A 300 -20.57 -13.58 42.14
N ASP A 301 -20.08 -14.64 42.79
CA ASP A 301 -20.39 -16.05 42.53
C ASP A 301 -21.89 -16.37 42.64
N GLY A 302 -22.60 -15.67 43.54
CA GLY A 302 -24.01 -15.87 43.81
C GLY A 302 -24.96 -15.34 42.73
N ILE A 303 -24.50 -14.46 41.83
CA ILE A 303 -25.36 -13.78 40.86
C ILE A 303 -25.64 -14.64 39.62
N ARG A 304 -24.77 -15.60 39.27
CA ARG A 304 -24.97 -16.49 38.11
C ARG A 304 -25.94 -17.66 38.36
N GLY A 305 -26.35 -17.92 39.60
CA GLY A 305 -27.15 -19.09 39.99
C GLY A 305 -28.67 -18.90 40.10
N GLY A 306 -29.19 -17.67 40.05
CA GLY A 306 -30.58 -17.35 40.45
C GLY A 306 -31.70 -17.49 39.40
N GLY A 307 -31.41 -17.95 38.18
CA GLY A 307 -32.34 -17.82 37.03
C GLY A 307 -33.20 -19.05 36.68
N ARG A 308 -33.45 -20.00 37.59
CA ARG A 308 -34.30 -21.18 37.31
C ARG A 308 -35.42 -21.35 38.34
N HIS A 309 -36.38 -20.44 38.35
CA HIS A 309 -37.74 -20.72 38.83
C HIS A 309 -38.73 -19.94 37.95
N GLY A 310 -39.48 -20.68 37.14
CA GLY A 310 -40.46 -20.20 36.15
C GLY A 310 -40.80 -21.33 35.20
#